data_AF-A0A971WNJ9-F1
#
_entry.id   AF-A0A971WNJ9-F1
#
_cell.length_a   1.000
_cell.length_b   1.000
_cell.length_c   1.000
_cell.angle_alpha   90.00
_cell.angle_beta   90.00
_cell.angle_gamma   90.00
#
_symmetry.space_group_name_H-M   'P 1'
#
loop_
_entity.id
_entity.type
_entity.pdbx_description
1 polymer ?
#
loop_
_entity_poly.entity_id
_entity_poly.type
_entity_poly.pdbx_seq_one_letter_code
_entity_poly.pdbx_strand_id
1 'polypeptide(L)'
;MDTAYSFSRCGRVVDALHCFCKAFMIRNNEMDTSQDWMTFFNVQFTMYLLGKRRLEVDLCEGDMVCDLIRDKWQQVRSDIQCSQLGLVRNLFEWSKSVEITFPLELDIFGDFDGFLGHDDSESDVYYKIG
;
A
#
# COMPACT_ATOMS: atom_id res chain seq x y z
N MET A 1 -2.58 14.05 -0.72
CA MET A 1 -2.60 13.46 0.64
C MET A 1 -3.95 13.64 1.30
N ASP A 2 -4.44 14.87 1.50
CA ASP A 2 -5.70 15.16 2.21
C ASP A 2 -6.94 14.44 1.65
N THR A 3 -7.02 14.28 0.32
CA THR A 3 -8.08 13.51 -0.34
C THR A 3 -8.03 12.01 -0.02
N ALA A 4 -6.83 11.43 0.10
CA ALA A 4 -6.64 10.02 0.44
C ALA A 4 -7.07 9.75 1.89
N TYR A 5 -6.70 10.63 2.82
CA TYR A 5 -7.14 10.58 4.21
C TYR A 5 -8.66 10.73 4.34
N SER A 6 -9.27 11.60 3.55
CA SER A 6 -10.73 11.78 3.53
C SER A 6 -11.45 10.51 3.05
N PHE A 7 -10.95 9.84 2.01
CA PHE A 7 -11.52 8.57 1.55
C PHE A 7 -11.34 7.44 2.56
N SER A 8 -10.16 7.35 3.21
CA SER A 8 -9.88 6.40 4.28
C SER A 8 -10.90 6.53 5.43
N ARG A 9 -11.14 7.76 5.89
CA ARG A 9 -12.09 8.07 6.97
C ARG A 9 -13.55 7.77 6.61
N CYS A 10 -13.88 7.78 5.33
CA CYS A 10 -15.23 7.45 4.83
C CYS A 10 -15.39 5.97 4.47
N GLY A 11 -14.43 5.09 4.81
CA GLY A 11 -14.48 3.66 4.48
C GLY A 11 -14.22 3.33 3.01
N ARG A 12 -13.82 4.32 2.19
CA ARG A 12 -13.51 4.16 0.76
C ARG A 12 -12.04 3.75 0.58
N VAL A 13 -11.70 2.57 1.07
CA VAL A 13 -10.31 2.07 1.14
C VAL A 13 -9.66 1.98 -0.23
N VAL A 14 -10.37 1.49 -1.25
CA VAL A 14 -9.84 1.37 -2.62
C VAL A 14 -9.47 2.73 -3.21
N ASP A 15 -10.32 3.74 -3.02
CA ASP A 15 -10.07 5.10 -3.52
C ASP A 15 -8.91 5.77 -2.78
N ALA A 16 -8.79 5.51 -1.47
CA ALA A 16 -7.68 5.99 -0.68
C ALA A 16 -6.34 5.38 -1.14
N LEU A 17 -6.30 4.06 -1.35
CA LEU A 17 -5.13 3.34 -1.88
C LEU A 17 -4.71 3.90 -3.24
N HIS A 18 -5.65 4.04 -4.18
CA HIS A 18 -5.37 4.64 -5.48
C HIS A 18 -4.82 6.06 -5.37
N CYS A 19 -5.35 6.87 -4.45
CA CYS A 19 -4.84 8.23 -4.23
C CYS A 19 -3.42 8.23 -3.69
N PHE A 20 -3.09 7.34 -2.74
CA PHE A 20 -1.74 7.21 -2.21
C PHE A 20 -0.74 6.75 -3.28
N CYS A 21 -1.05 5.67 -4.01
CA CYS A 21 -0.19 5.16 -5.08
C CYS A 21 0.08 6.25 -6.13
N LYS A 22 -0.96 6.96 -6.58
CA LYS A 22 -0.81 8.04 -7.56
C LYS A 22 0.01 9.21 -7.03
N ALA A 23 -0.20 9.62 -5.78
CA ALA A 23 0.52 10.74 -5.18
C ALA A 23 2.02 10.47 -5.10
N PHE A 24 2.40 9.28 -4.63
CA PHE A 24 3.81 8.91 -4.49
C PHE A 24 4.48 8.60 -5.83
N MET A 25 3.77 8.00 -6.78
CA MET A 25 4.29 7.79 -8.13
C MET A 25 4.59 9.11 -8.85
N ILE A 26 3.72 10.13 -8.70
CA ILE A 26 3.98 11.48 -9.26
C ILE A 26 5.15 12.15 -8.53
N ARG A 27 5.16 12.08 -7.20
CA ARG A 27 6.17 12.73 -6.37
C ARG A 27 7.58 12.24 -6.68
N ASN A 28 7.73 10.94 -6.86
CA ASN A 28 9.04 10.33 -7.09
C ASN A 28 9.58 10.58 -8.51
N ASN A 29 8.86 11.35 -9.34
CA ASN A 29 9.23 11.79 -10.68
C ASN A 29 9.81 10.65 -11.54
N GLU A 30 9.22 9.46 -11.42
CA GLU A 30 9.72 8.26 -12.07
C GLU A 30 9.62 8.43 -13.58
N MET A 31 10.76 8.40 -14.27
CA MET A 31 10.82 8.52 -15.72
C MET A 31 10.41 7.22 -16.43
N ASP A 32 10.42 6.08 -15.73
CA ASP A 32 9.97 4.80 -16.28
C ASP A 32 8.43 4.76 -16.28
N THR A 33 7.82 5.20 -17.38
CA THR A 33 6.37 5.14 -17.57
C THR A 33 5.90 3.79 -18.11
N SER A 34 6.72 2.73 -18.00
CA SER A 34 6.30 1.41 -18.47
C SER A 34 5.09 0.92 -17.67
N GLN A 35 4.16 0.29 -18.38
CA GLN A 35 2.99 -0.37 -17.77
C GLN A 35 3.44 -1.40 -16.72
N ASP A 36 4.60 -2.01 -16.96
CA ASP A 36 5.19 -3.02 -16.09
C ASP A 36 5.61 -2.43 -14.75
N TRP A 37 6.37 -1.32 -14.77
CA TRP A 37 6.74 -0.59 -13.56
C TRP A 37 5.51 -0.12 -12.80
N MET A 38 4.55 0.52 -13.48
CA MET A 38 3.33 1.02 -12.83
C MET A 38 2.55 -0.11 -12.15
N THR A 39 2.47 -1.28 -12.79
CA THR A 39 1.81 -2.46 -12.22
C THR A 39 2.56 -2.98 -11.00
N PHE A 40 3.88 -3.11 -11.08
CA PHE A 40 4.72 -3.56 -9.97
C PHE A 40 4.62 -2.61 -8.78
N PHE A 41 4.81 -1.31 -9.01
CA PHE A 41 4.73 -0.27 -7.99
C PHE A 41 3.36 -0.27 -7.31
N ASN A 42 2.27 -0.28 -8.08
CA ASN A 42 0.92 -0.24 -7.50
C ASN A 42 0.64 -1.47 -6.63
N VAL A 43 1.08 -2.66 -7.06
CA VAL A 43 0.92 -3.88 -6.25
C VAL A 43 1.71 -3.78 -4.96
N GLN A 44 2.99 -3.43 -5.03
CA GLN A 44 3.87 -3.40 -3.87
C GLN A 44 3.49 -2.31 -2.86
N PHE A 45 3.20 -1.10 -3.34
CA PHE A 45 2.77 0.00 -2.47
C PHE A 45 1.40 -0.25 -1.86
N THR A 46 0.49 -0.92 -2.58
CA THR A 46 -0.80 -1.35 -2.03
C THR A 46 -0.62 -2.42 -0.96
N MET A 47 0.23 -3.42 -1.19
CA MET A 47 0.55 -4.45 -0.19
C MET A 47 1.15 -3.84 1.08
N TYR A 48 2.05 -2.88 0.92
CA TYR A 48 2.60 -2.11 2.03
C TYR A 48 1.50 -1.43 2.85
N LEU A 49 0.66 -0.63 2.19
CA LEU A 49 -0.42 0.12 2.83
C LEU A 49 -1.46 -0.78 3.51
N LEU A 50 -1.79 -1.92 2.90
CA LEU A 50 -2.69 -2.92 3.48
C LEU A 50 -2.08 -3.65 4.68
N GLY A 51 -0.74 -3.76 4.75
CA GLY A 51 -0.02 -4.30 5.89
C GLY A 51 0.01 -3.37 7.11
N LYS A 52 -0.38 -2.09 6.96
CA LYS A 52 -0.42 -1.13 8.07
C LYS A 52 -1.73 -1.23 8.85
N ARG A 53 -1.65 -1.05 10.16
CA ARG A 53 -2.82 -0.95 11.06
C ARG A 53 -3.75 0.19 10.68
N ARG A 54 -3.20 1.30 10.16
CA ARG A 54 -3.95 2.47 9.69
C ARG A 54 -3.47 2.83 8.30
N LEU A 55 -4.41 3.18 7.43
CA LEU A 55 -4.14 3.64 6.08
C LEU A 55 -3.68 5.11 6.09
N GLU A 56 -2.49 5.30 6.62
CA GLU A 56 -1.82 6.58 6.80
C GLU A 56 -0.35 6.37 6.40
N VAL A 57 0.27 7.35 5.77
CA VAL A 57 1.68 7.29 5.38
C VAL A 57 2.20 8.71 5.32
N ASP A 58 3.28 8.99 6.04
CA ASP A 58 3.94 10.29 5.96
C ASP A 58 4.83 10.37 4.71
N LEU A 59 5.34 11.56 4.41
CA LEU A 59 6.14 11.77 3.21
C LEU A 59 7.48 11.04 3.25
N CYS A 60 8.18 11.05 4.39
CA CYS A 60 9.49 10.43 4.53
C CYS A 60 9.38 8.91 4.45
N GLU A 61 8.38 8.35 5.15
CA GLU A 61 8.02 6.95 5.13
C GLU A 61 7.67 6.50 3.71
N GLY A 62 6.80 7.24 3.03
CA GLY A 62 6.41 6.91 1.66
C GLY A 62 7.55 7.03 0.66
N ASP A 63 8.44 8.03 0.80
CA ASP A 63 9.63 8.16 -0.06
C ASP A 63 10.58 6.97 0.14
N MET A 64 10.84 6.57 1.40
CA MET A 64 11.65 5.39 1.72
C MET A 64 11.05 4.10 1.13
N VAL A 65 9.73 3.91 1.24
CA VAL A 65 9.04 2.75 0.67
C VAL A 65 9.16 2.75 -0.86
N CYS A 66 9.04 3.91 -1.49
CA CYS A 66 9.19 4.01 -2.94
C CYS A 66 10.62 3.66 -3.38
N ASP A 67 11.64 4.08 -2.64
CA ASP A 67 13.04 3.72 -2.92
C ASP A 67 13.25 2.20 -2.79
N LEU A 68 12.71 1.56 -1.75
CA LEU A 68 12.78 0.10 -1.60
C LEU A 68 12.11 -0.65 -2.76
N ILE A 69 10.94 -0.16 -3.21
CA ILE A 69 10.23 -0.73 -4.36
C ILE A 69 11.05 -0.56 -5.64
N ARG A 70 11.68 0.61 -5.83
CA ARG A 70 12.53 0.89 -6.99
C ARG A 70 13.75 -0.03 -7.03
N ASP A 71 14.47 -0.14 -5.92
CA ASP A 71 15.65 -1.00 -5.80
C ASP A 71 15.29 -2.45 -6.10
N LYS A 72 14.15 -2.91 -5.56
CA LYS A 72 13.66 -4.26 -5.85
C LYS A 72 13.30 -4.44 -7.31
N TRP A 73 12.62 -3.48 -7.92
CA TRP A 73 12.27 -3.54 -9.33
C TRP A 73 13.50 -3.65 -10.23
N GLN A 74 14.55 -2.87 -9.95
CA GLN A 74 15.79 -2.92 -10.70
C GLN A 74 16.49 -4.27 -10.56
N GLN A 75 16.58 -4.79 -9.33
CA GLN A 75 17.13 -6.13 -9.08
C GLN A 75 16.39 -7.17 -9.93
N VAL A 76 15.06 -7.18 -9.84
CA VAL A 76 14.31 -8.26 -10.47
C VAL A 76 14.21 -8.11 -11.99
N ARG A 77 14.16 -6.88 -12.50
CA ARG A 77 14.27 -6.62 -13.94
C ARG A 77 15.60 -7.16 -14.49
N SER A 78 16.70 -6.98 -13.75
CA SER A 78 17.99 -7.57 -14.09
C SER A 78 17.94 -9.10 -14.07
N ASP A 79 17.34 -9.70 -13.04
CA ASP A 79 17.22 -11.16 -12.94
C ASP A 79 16.39 -11.77 -14.07
N ILE A 80 15.28 -11.12 -14.46
CA ILE A 80 14.44 -11.54 -15.59
C ILE A 80 15.21 -11.47 -16.90
N GLN A 81 16.00 -10.40 -17.12
CA GLN A 81 16.83 -10.26 -18.31
C GLN A 81 17.93 -11.32 -18.40
N CYS A 82 18.46 -11.77 -17.26
CA CYS A 82 19.47 -12.82 -17.17
C CYS A 82 18.86 -14.24 -17.19
N SER A 83 17.54 -14.38 -16.98
CA SER A 83 16.87 -15.67 -16.90
C SER A 83 16.53 -16.25 -18.28
N GLN A 84 16.81 -17.54 -18.47
CA GLN A 84 16.44 -18.28 -19.68
C GLN A 84 14.93 -18.60 -19.76
N LEU A 85 14.16 -18.31 -18.70
CA LEU A 85 12.74 -18.66 -18.60
C LEU A 85 11.81 -17.69 -19.35
N GLY A 86 12.34 -16.61 -19.94
CA GLY A 86 11.59 -15.61 -20.70
C GLY A 86 10.76 -14.65 -19.83
N LEU A 87 10.21 -13.61 -20.45
CA LEU A 87 9.37 -12.60 -19.78
C LEU A 87 8.12 -13.26 -19.19
N VAL A 88 7.85 -12.96 -17.92
CA VAL A 88 6.71 -13.49 -17.18
C VAL A 88 5.41 -13.05 -17.87
N ARG A 89 4.60 -14.01 -18.35
CA ARG A 89 3.37 -13.75 -19.11
C ARG A 89 2.31 -12.98 -18.32
N ASN A 90 2.38 -13.01 -16.99
CA ASN A 90 1.47 -12.32 -16.10
C ASN A 90 2.23 -11.58 -15.00
N LEU A 91 2.63 -10.35 -15.29
CA LEU A 91 3.40 -9.52 -14.38
C LEU A 91 2.64 -9.21 -13.08
N PHE A 92 1.31 -9.10 -13.13
CA PHE A 92 0.49 -8.82 -11.96
C PHE A 92 0.50 -9.97 -10.94
N GLU A 93 0.29 -11.20 -11.39
CA GLU A 93 0.35 -12.35 -10.46
C GLU A 93 1.77 -12.58 -9.95
N TRP A 94 2.75 -12.34 -10.81
CA TRP A 94 4.14 -12.48 -10.42
C TRP A 94 4.60 -11.38 -9.46
N SER A 95 4.14 -10.13 -9.63
CA SER A 95 4.51 -9.06 -8.70
C SER A 95 3.99 -9.34 -7.29
N LYS A 96 2.86 -10.03 -7.14
CA LYS A 96 2.38 -10.50 -5.83
C LYS A 96 3.29 -11.54 -5.17
N SER A 97 4.08 -12.27 -5.96
CA SER A 97 5.04 -13.26 -5.45
C SER A 97 6.36 -12.64 -5.00
N VAL A 98 6.60 -11.38 -5.36
CA VAL A 98 7.80 -10.65 -4.93
C VAL A 98 7.55 -10.07 -3.54
N GLU A 99 8.34 -10.54 -2.57
CA GLU A 99 8.31 -10.03 -1.21
C GLU A 99 9.34 -8.89 -1.04
N ILE A 100 8.89 -7.77 -0.49
CA ILE A 100 9.73 -6.67 -0.04
C ILE A 100 9.56 -6.57 1.47
N THR A 101 10.64 -6.76 2.21
CA THR A 101 10.64 -6.55 3.66
C THR A 101 10.67 -5.05 3.94
N PHE A 102 9.50 -4.49 4.22
CA PHE A 102 9.41 -3.10 4.67
C PHE A 102 9.70 -3.03 6.17
N PRO A 103 10.42 -2.01 6.64
CA PRO A 103 10.58 -1.74 8.07
C PRO A 103 9.27 -1.18 8.63
N LEU A 104 8.27 -2.05 8.78
CA LEU A 104 7.02 -1.71 9.46
C LEU A 104 7.31 -1.61 10.95
N GLU A 105 6.75 -0.59 11.61
CA GLU A 105 6.58 -0.62 13.06
C GLU A 105 5.60 -1.75 13.40
N LEU A 106 6.15 -2.96 13.53
CA LEU A 106 5.47 -4.12 14.06
C LEU A 106 5.33 -3.92 15.57
N ASP A 107 4.37 -3.09 15.97
CA ASP A 107 3.74 -3.27 17.28
C ASP A 107 2.94 -4.58 17.21
N ILE A 108 3.68 -5.68 17.39
CA ILE A 108 3.32 -7.01 17.89
C ILE A 108 1.82 -7.31 17.84
N PHE A 109 1.43 -8.20 16.92
CA PHE A 109 0.23 -9.05 16.95
C PHE A 109 -0.79 -8.72 18.07
N GLY A 110 -1.62 -7.69 17.84
CA GLY A 110 -2.89 -7.55 18.54
C GLY A 110 -3.90 -8.41 17.79
N ASP A 111 -4.39 -9.44 18.45
CA ASP A 111 -5.31 -10.48 17.97
C ASP A 111 -6.22 -10.05 16.81
N PHE A 112 -6.11 -10.79 15.72
CA PHE A 112 -7.06 -10.78 14.61
C PHE A 112 -8.30 -11.57 15.04
N ASP A 113 -9.04 -11.06 16.03
CA ASP A 113 -10.35 -11.57 16.39
C ASP A 113 -11.28 -10.39 16.66
N GLY A 114 -12.35 -10.26 15.86
CA GLY A 114 -13.40 -9.27 16.14
C GLY A 114 -13.88 -8.39 14.98
N PHE A 115 -13.69 -8.74 13.70
CA PHE A 115 -14.37 -8.06 12.58
C PHE A 115 -15.56 -8.85 12.00
N LEU A 116 -16.24 -9.63 12.84
CA LEU A 116 -17.56 -10.20 12.51
C LEU A 116 -18.49 -10.13 13.73
N GLY A 117 -19.43 -9.19 13.69
CA GLY A 117 -20.73 -9.27 14.36
C GLY A 117 -20.88 -8.48 15.66
N HIS A 118 -21.54 -7.33 15.60
CA HIS A 118 -22.93 -7.18 16.07
C HIS A 118 -23.41 -5.75 15.74
N ASP A 119 -24.36 -5.65 14.81
CA ASP A 119 -25.38 -4.60 14.87
C ASP A 119 -26.13 -4.82 16.17
N ASP A 120 -26.17 -3.85 17.07
CA ASP A 120 -27.36 -3.57 17.86
C ASP A 120 -27.31 -2.13 18.39
N SER A 121 -28.41 -1.44 18.10
CA SER A 121 -28.84 -0.18 18.65
C SER A 121 -28.75 -0.12 20.18
N GLU A 122 -28.13 0.92 20.73
CA GLU A 122 -28.72 1.63 21.86
C GLU A 122 -28.14 3.03 22.02
N SER A 123 -29.06 3.99 21.97
CA SER A 123 -28.95 5.35 22.44
C SER A 123 -28.34 5.44 23.83
N ASP A 124 -27.42 6.39 24.04
CA ASP A 124 -27.44 7.13 25.29
C ASP A 124 -26.93 8.57 25.14
N VAL A 125 -27.83 9.47 25.53
CA VAL A 125 -27.71 10.91 25.62
C VAL A 125 -27.03 11.23 26.94
N TYR A 126 -25.93 11.97 26.95
CA TYR A 126 -25.60 12.81 28.11
C TYR A 126 -24.96 14.14 27.69
N TYR A 127 -25.75 15.21 27.84
CA TYR A 127 -25.24 16.55 28.05
C TYR A 127 -24.55 16.61 29.41
N LYS A 128 -23.39 17.28 29.50
CA LYS A 128 -23.04 17.99 30.73
C LYS A 128 -22.25 19.25 30.46
N ILE A 129 -22.94 20.34 30.76
CA ILE A 129 -22.46 21.71 30.87
C ILE A 129 -21.71 21.81 32.20
N GLY A 130 -20.56 22.46 32.19
CA GLY A 130 -19.86 22.98 33.36
C GLY A 130 -19.28 24.33 32.99
#